data_AF-A0A958UN77-F1
#
_entry.id   AF-A0A958UN77-F1
#
_cell.length_a   1.000
_cell.length_b   1.000
_cell.length_c   1.000
_cell.angle_alpha   90.00
_cell.angle_beta   90.00
_cell.angle_gamma   90.00
#
_symmetry.space_group_name_H-M   'P 1'
#
loop_
_entity.id
_entity.type
_entity.pdbx_description
1 polymer ?
#
loop_
_entity_poly.entity_id
_entity_poly.type
_entity_poly.pdbx_seq_one_letter_code
_entity_poly.pdbx_strand_id
1 'polypeptide(L)' 'MKNIVILGAGTAGTMMANHLVSKLDKKDWKITIVDQYETHYYQPGFLFLPFDIYT' A
#
# COMPACT_ATOMS: atom_id res chain seq x y z
N MET A 1 -19.87 8.52 -10.05
CA MET A 1 -18.81 7.85 -9.28
C MET A 1 -17.87 7.10 -10.22
N LYS A 2 -16.60 7.48 -10.24
CA LYS A 2 -15.50 6.85 -10.98
C LYS A 2 -14.71 5.97 -10.03
N ASN A 3 -14.21 4.83 -10.52
CA ASN A 3 -13.49 3.86 -9.70
C ASN A 3 -12.04 3.75 -10.14
N ILE A 4 -11.12 3.78 -9.18
CA ILE A 4 -9.71 3.44 -9.37
C ILE A 4 -9.45 2.17 -8.57
N VAL A 5 -8.89 1.16 -9.23
CA VAL A 5 -8.45 -0.07 -8.59
C VAL A 5 -6.93 -0.12 -8.64
N ILE A 6 -6.31 -0.32 -7.47
CA ILE A 6 -4.88 -0.53 -7.32
C ILE A 6 -4.68 -2.01 -6.98
N LEU A 7 -3.92 -2.71 -7.81
CA LEU A 7 -3.58 -4.12 -7.60
C LEU A 7 -2.22 -4.20 -6.90
N GLY A 8 -2.22 -4.70 -5.68
CA GLY A 8 -1.08 -4.76 -4.77
C GLY A 8 -1.11 -3.64 -3.71
N ALA A 9 -1.10 -4.02 -2.45
CA ALA A 9 -0.91 -3.18 -1.26
C ALA A 9 0.56 -3.22 -0.78
N GLY A 10 1.50 -3.38 -1.71
CA GLY A 10 2.92 -3.17 -1.47
C GLY A 10 3.26 -1.68 -1.27
N THR A 11 4.56 -1.36 -1.25
CA THR A 11 5.05 0.00 -0.98
C THR A 11 4.49 1.01 -1.99
N ALA A 12 4.58 0.69 -3.29
CA ALA A 12 4.09 1.59 -4.33
C ALA A 12 2.56 1.72 -4.34
N GLY A 13 1.83 0.63 -4.12
CA GLY A 13 0.37 0.63 -4.14
C GLY A 13 -0.24 1.44 -3.01
N THR A 14 0.28 1.27 -1.79
CA THR A 14 -0.12 2.07 -0.62
C THR A 14 0.28 3.54 -0.77
N MET A 15 1.49 3.82 -1.26
CA MET A 15 1.93 5.19 -1.56
C MET A 15 1.02 5.87 -2.59
N MET A 16 0.65 5.18 -3.66
CA MET A 16 -0.24 5.75 -4.66
C MET A 16 -1.66 5.95 -4.14
N ALA A 17 -2.19 5.04 -3.34
CA ALA A 17 -3.50 5.23 -2.72
C ALA A 17 -3.52 6.48 -1.82
N ASN A 18 -2.50 6.66 -0.98
CA ASN A 18 -2.36 7.84 -0.14
C ASN A 18 -2.15 9.13 -0.96
N HIS A 19 -1.39 9.06 -2.05
CA HIS A 19 -1.21 10.19 -2.94
C HIS A 19 -2.53 10.60 -3.62
N LEU A 20 -3.27 9.64 -4.16
CA LEU A 20 -4.51 9.86 -4.90
C LEU A 20 -5.66 10.31 -4.01
N VAL A 21 -5.77 9.81 -2.76
CA VAL A 21 -6.86 10.20 -1.86
C VAL A 21 -6.80 11.70 -1.50
N SER A 22 -5.62 12.31 -1.55
CA SER A 22 -5.43 13.76 -1.33
C SER A 22 -5.75 14.61 -2.56
N LYS A 23 -5.71 14.02 -3.76
CA LYS A 23 -5.84 14.74 -5.04
C LYS A 23 -7.22 14.63 -5.69
N LEU A 24 -8.00 13.62 -5.31
CA LEU A 24 -9.29 13.33 -5.93
C LEU A 24 -10.45 13.69 -4.98
N ASP A 25 -11.51 14.30 -5.52
CA ASP A 25 -12.73 14.54 -4.75
C ASP A 25 -13.40 13.19 -4.41
N LYS A 26 -13.60 12.96 -3.11
CA LYS A 26 -14.22 11.76 -2.55
C LYS A 26 -15.68 11.58 -2.99
N LYS A 27 -16.37 12.64 -3.43
CA LYS A 27 -17.74 12.55 -3.97
C LYS A 27 -17.76 11.90 -5.36
N ASP A 28 -16.72 12.14 -6.14
CA ASP A 28 -16.63 11.69 -7.52
C ASP A 28 -15.85 10.39 -7.68
N TRP A 29 -14.88 10.14 -6.79
CA TRP A 29 -13.91 9.05 -6.92
C TRP A 29 -13.93 8.09 -5.74
N LYS A 30 -13.89 6.79 -6.07
CA LYS A 30 -13.67 5.70 -5.12
C LYS A 30 -12.36 4.99 -5.46
N ILE A 31 -11.47 4.87 -4.48
CA ILE A 31 -10.20 4.15 -4.60
C ILE A 31 -10.34 2.82 -3.86
N THR A 32 -10.01 1.72 -4.52
CA THR A 32 -9.98 0.37 -3.93
C THR A 32 -8.60 -0.23 -4.14
N ILE A 33 -7.96 -0.69 -3.07
CA ILE A 33 -6.73 -1.47 -3.16
C ILE A 33 -7.10 -2.94 -2.94
N VAL A 34 -6.53 -3.82 -3.75
CA VAL A 34 -6.69 -5.27 -3.60
C VAL A 34 -5.31 -5.89 -3.46
N ASP A 35 -5.11 -6.65 -2.38
CA ASP A 35 -3.93 -7.48 -2.19
C ASP A 35 -4.35 -8.87 -1.69
N GLN A 36 -3.51 -9.86 -1.91
CA GLN A 36 -3.74 -11.24 -1.46
C GLN A 36 -3.39 -11.43 0.02
N TYR A 37 -2.54 -10.56 0.59
CA TYR A 37 -2.09 -10.63 1.97
C TYR A 37 -2.61 -9.45 2.78
N GLU A 38 -3.03 -9.72 4.02
CA GLU A 38 -3.47 -8.69 4.97
C GLU A 38 -2.29 -7.91 5.57
N THR A 39 -1.14 -8.58 5.75
CA THR A 39 0.05 -7.97 6.37
C THR A 39 0.97 -7.35 5.32
N HIS A 40 1.24 -6.05 5.48
CA HIS A 40 2.26 -5.34 4.71
C HIS A 40 3.59 -5.33 5.46
N TYR A 41 4.63 -5.96 4.91
CA TYR A 41 5.95 -5.99 5.52
C TYR A 41 6.88 -4.92 4.94
N TYR A 42 7.66 -4.26 5.80
CA TYR A 42 8.81 -3.48 5.38
C TYR A 42 9.97 -4.41 5.00
N GLN A 43 9.92 -4.92 3.77
CA GLN A 43 10.87 -5.89 3.23
C GLN A 43 12.36 -5.52 3.37
N PRO A 44 12.78 -4.23 3.29
CA PRO A 44 14.19 -3.88 3.51
C PRO A 44 14.71 -4.27 4.90
N GLY A 45 13.84 -4.33 5.91
CA GLY A 45 14.21 -4.81 7.24
C GLY A 45 14.66 -6.28 7.25
N PHE A 46 14.22 -7.10 6.28
CA PHE A 46 14.58 -8.52 6.24
C PHE A 46 16.09 -8.76 6.05
N LEU A 47 16.82 -7.76 5.54
CA LEU A 47 18.28 -7.81 5.44
C LEU A 47 18.95 -8.06 6.81
N PHE A 48 18.35 -7.58 7.90
CA PHE A 48 18.96 -7.64 9.22
C PHE A 48 18.50 -8.84 10.07
N LEU A 49 17.51 -9.62 9.61
CA LEU A 49 17.03 -10.83 10.29
C LEU A 49 18.15 -11.86 10.58
N PRO A 50 19.07 -12.17 9.65
CA PRO A 50 20.13 -13.16 9.90
C PRO A 50 21.20 -12.72 10.92
N PHE A 51 21.15 -11.46 11.35
CA PHE A 51 22.11 -10.86 12.28
C PHE A 51 21.49 -10.62 13.67
N ASP A 52 20.27 -11.13 13.92
CA ASP A 52 19.55 -11.03 15.19
C ASP A 52 19.32 -9.59 15.71
N ILE A 53 19.34 -8.57 14.83
CA ILE A 53 19.25 -7.14 15.20
C ILE A 53 17.87 -6.73 15.77
N TYR A 54 16.83 -7.53 15.51
CA TYR A 54 15.45 -7.24 15.94
C TYR A 54 14.92 -8.17 17.03
N THR A 55 15.81 -8.96 17.66
CA THR A 55 15.48 -9.99 18.66
C THR A 55 15.69 -9.49 20.09
#